data_AF-A0A518YGV9-F1
#
_entry.id   AF-A0A518YGV9-F1
#
_cell.length_a   1.000
_cell.length_b   1.000
_cell.length_c   1.000
_cell.angle_alpha   90.00
_cell.angle_beta   90.00
_cell.angle_gamma   90.00
#
_symmetry.space_group_name_H-M   'P 1'
#
loop_
_entity.id
_entity.type
_entity.pdbx_description
1 polymer ?
#
loop_
_entity_poly.entity_id
_entity_poly.type
_entity_poly.pdbx_seq_one_letter_code
_entity_poly.pdbx_strand_id
1 'polypeptide(L)'
;MKTNEAQFYEVLENLFIGVKIEDQPESLLDSSPRAMKNGMINLMKAKSKYYQSKKQELEKLIDLKCQDNNDLKEELFDKLYSFFKRYFSANGGIYFNDTPLYDSLYTKSDYEKCSLKKDTALFYKTKDLYYVKSETIYKDFCFELENILFNFDASLLESKKYNEKVELIFDLKDIDTKTNTLNFSVTLSSKGNQTKMSEILKKCFNQGVKLDEEVLKKAFVKFKKQGSMDYFIHKNALGFLKEQLDLYLFEYLFKEMTAFDAKRLNEINTIKEVALQVIVLVSEFENELCKIWNKPRFVLNSHFIVSLDKLKAKNYDLNKITNHKNYPKQVKEWQDLNLKTTDNLLENEFLPLDTIYFKDLEEEIKSQFNEDEINGTLIKSENYQALNSLKNRYKEKIDCIYIDPPYNTQNNEFIYADNFKRSSWLSMMENRLELAHALLNDKGVMFVSIDDNEQAYLKVLMDEVFNGGGGVITL
;
A
#
# COMPACT_ATOMS: atom_id res chain seq x y z
N MET A 1 -1.39 -32.29 13.49
CA MET A 1 -1.06 -31.67 12.18
C MET A 1 -2.37 -31.34 11.49
N LYS A 2 -2.47 -30.20 10.80
CA LYS A 2 -3.65 -29.89 9.96
C LYS A 2 -3.64 -30.82 8.75
N THR A 3 -4.81 -31.23 8.25
CA THR A 3 -4.94 -32.01 7.00
C THR A 3 -4.56 -31.13 5.80
N ASN A 4 -4.14 -31.74 4.67
CA ASN A 4 -3.80 -31.00 3.44
C ASN A 4 -4.99 -30.17 2.93
N GLU A 5 -6.21 -30.70 3.08
CA GLU A 5 -7.45 -29.98 2.81
C GLU A 5 -7.58 -28.71 3.66
N ALA A 6 -7.39 -28.82 4.98
CA ALA A 6 -7.46 -27.66 5.87
C ALA A 6 -6.36 -26.63 5.56
N GLN A 7 -5.18 -27.07 5.16
CA GLN A 7 -4.08 -26.20 4.76
C GLN A 7 -4.37 -25.46 3.44
N PHE A 8 -4.93 -26.15 2.45
CA PHE A 8 -5.35 -25.55 1.18
C PHE A 8 -6.40 -24.45 1.40
N TYR A 9 -7.47 -24.75 2.14
CA TYR A 9 -8.50 -23.76 2.43
C TYR A 9 -7.98 -22.61 3.31
N GLU A 10 -7.03 -22.86 4.21
CA GLU A 10 -6.36 -21.80 4.98
C GLU A 10 -5.55 -20.86 4.07
N VAL A 11 -4.86 -21.39 3.06
CA VAL A 11 -4.13 -20.57 2.07
C VAL A 11 -5.10 -19.67 1.30
N LEU A 12 -6.23 -20.21 0.83
CA LEU A 12 -7.26 -19.41 0.17
C LEU A 12 -7.93 -18.41 1.12
N GLU A 13 -8.26 -18.82 2.34
CA GLU A 13 -8.81 -17.93 3.36
C GLU A 13 -7.87 -16.77 3.66
N ASN A 14 -6.56 -17.03 3.80
CA ASN A 14 -5.58 -15.98 3.99
C ASN A 14 -5.48 -15.03 2.79
N LEU A 15 -5.69 -15.51 1.57
CA LEU A 15 -5.69 -14.66 0.37
C LEU A 15 -6.87 -13.67 0.38
N PHE A 16 -8.07 -14.16 0.67
CA PHE A 16 -9.30 -13.36 0.61
C PHE A 16 -9.56 -12.59 1.92
N ILE A 17 -9.38 -13.22 3.06
CA ILE A 17 -9.71 -12.65 4.38
C ILE A 17 -8.50 -11.92 4.98
N GLY A 18 -7.29 -12.14 4.45
CA GLY A 18 -6.05 -11.73 5.10
C GLY A 18 -5.81 -12.54 6.38
N VAL A 19 -4.68 -12.30 7.06
CA VAL A 19 -4.55 -12.69 8.47
C VAL A 19 -5.76 -12.09 9.18
N LYS A 20 -6.59 -12.92 9.86
CA LYS A 20 -7.65 -12.45 10.74
C LYS A 20 -7.07 -11.31 11.59
N ILE A 21 -7.45 -10.08 11.28
CA ILE A 21 -7.32 -8.99 12.24
C ILE A 21 -8.16 -9.52 13.38
N GLU A 22 -7.54 -9.80 14.53
CA GLU A 22 -8.24 -10.37 15.68
C GLU A 22 -9.50 -9.53 15.89
N ASP A 23 -10.64 -10.14 15.51
CA ASP A 23 -11.92 -9.49 15.59
C ASP A 23 -12.14 -9.23 17.07
N GLN A 24 -12.04 -7.97 17.49
CA GLN A 24 -12.98 -7.52 18.48
C GLN A 24 -14.37 -7.89 17.97
N PRO A 25 -15.27 -8.42 18.81
CA PRO A 25 -16.59 -8.86 18.41
C PRO A 25 -17.49 -7.65 18.14
N GLU A 26 -17.11 -6.80 17.19
CA GLU A 26 -18.04 -5.90 16.54
C GLU A 26 -18.61 -6.66 15.36
N SER A 27 -19.79 -7.24 15.62
CA SER A 27 -20.73 -7.73 14.62
C SER A 27 -20.48 -7.09 13.25
N LEU A 28 -20.13 -7.91 12.26
CA LEU A 28 -19.91 -7.50 10.86
C LEU A 28 -21.14 -6.81 10.22
N LEU A 29 -22.24 -6.68 10.96
CA LEU A 29 -23.52 -6.04 10.62
C LEU A 29 -23.74 -4.68 11.32
N ASP A 30 -22.82 -4.17 12.14
CA ASP A 30 -23.06 -2.89 12.82
C ASP A 30 -22.94 -1.69 11.87
N SER A 31 -23.93 -0.80 11.93
CA SER A 31 -24.17 0.32 11.02
C SER A 31 -23.65 1.65 11.57
N SER A 32 -22.61 1.60 12.40
CA SER A 32 -22.07 2.81 13.03
C SER A 32 -21.20 3.63 12.04
N PRO A 33 -21.28 4.97 12.05
CA PRO A 33 -20.55 5.85 11.12
C PRO A 33 -19.00 5.78 11.21
N ARG A 34 -18.44 5.12 12.24
CA ARG A 34 -17.00 4.92 12.43
C ARG A 34 -16.47 3.76 11.58
N ALA A 35 -17.22 2.67 11.44
CA ALA A 35 -16.84 1.50 10.63
C ALA A 35 -16.83 1.79 9.12
N MET A 36 -17.58 2.80 8.66
CA MET A 36 -17.64 3.23 7.25
C MET A 36 -16.39 3.98 6.76
N LYS A 37 -15.46 4.40 7.63
CA LYS A 37 -14.38 5.34 7.28
C LYS A 37 -13.14 4.71 6.64
N ASN A 38 -13.00 3.38 6.65
CA ASN A 38 -11.81 2.72 6.12
C ASN A 38 -12.17 1.87 4.89
N GLY A 39 -11.80 2.35 3.70
CA GLY A 39 -12.03 1.64 2.43
C GLY A 39 -11.44 0.23 2.40
N MET A 40 -10.37 -0.01 3.16
CA MET A 40 -9.75 -1.33 3.30
C MET A 40 -10.66 -2.32 4.03
N ILE A 41 -11.31 -1.91 5.13
CA ILE A 41 -12.22 -2.79 5.90
C ILE A 41 -13.42 -3.20 5.03
N ASN A 42 -13.98 -2.26 4.28
CA ASN A 42 -15.06 -2.56 3.33
C ASN A 42 -14.60 -3.54 2.24
N LEU A 43 -13.36 -3.39 1.76
CA LEU A 43 -12.77 -4.32 0.80
C LEU A 43 -12.59 -5.72 1.39
N MET A 44 -12.08 -5.84 2.60
CA MET A 44 -11.91 -7.13 3.29
C MET A 44 -13.25 -7.80 3.54
N LYS A 45 -14.28 -7.05 3.94
CA LYS A 45 -15.66 -7.56 4.06
C LYS A 45 -16.19 -8.08 2.71
N ALA A 46 -15.95 -7.35 1.62
CA ALA A 46 -16.34 -7.78 0.28
C ALA A 46 -15.60 -9.05 -0.16
N LYS A 47 -14.28 -9.13 0.07
CA LYS A 47 -13.44 -10.31 -0.19
C LYS A 47 -13.98 -11.55 0.53
N SER A 48 -14.23 -11.42 1.84
CA SER A 48 -14.72 -12.52 2.67
C SER A 48 -16.06 -13.07 2.16
N LYS A 49 -17.02 -12.19 1.84
CA LYS A 49 -18.32 -12.59 1.28
C LYS A 49 -18.19 -13.27 -0.08
N TYR A 50 -17.37 -12.73 -0.97
CA TYR A 50 -17.11 -13.31 -2.29
C TYR A 50 -16.54 -14.72 -2.17
N TYR A 51 -15.52 -14.89 -1.31
CA TYR A 51 -14.90 -16.19 -1.06
C TYR A 51 -15.86 -17.20 -0.46
N GLN A 52 -16.67 -16.83 0.55
CA GLN A 52 -17.64 -17.74 1.16
C GLN A 52 -18.63 -18.32 0.15
N SER A 53 -19.14 -17.49 -0.76
CA SER A 53 -20.04 -17.95 -1.83
C SER A 53 -19.34 -18.93 -2.77
N LYS A 54 -18.09 -18.63 -3.16
CA LYS A 54 -17.34 -19.42 -4.12
C LYS A 54 -16.71 -20.69 -3.54
N LYS A 55 -16.39 -20.70 -2.24
CA LYS A 55 -15.90 -21.87 -1.51
C LYS A 55 -16.90 -23.02 -1.59
N GLN A 56 -18.19 -22.74 -1.40
CA GLN A 56 -19.24 -23.76 -1.49
C GLN A 56 -19.37 -24.36 -2.90
N GLU A 57 -19.15 -23.56 -3.95
CA GLU A 57 -19.13 -24.05 -5.33
C GLU A 57 -17.91 -24.94 -5.59
N LEU A 58 -16.75 -24.55 -5.06
CA LEU A 58 -15.50 -25.30 -5.17
C LEU A 58 -15.56 -26.64 -4.42
N GLU A 59 -16.08 -26.66 -3.19
CA GLU A 59 -16.27 -27.89 -2.40
C GLU A 59 -17.12 -28.92 -3.16
N LYS A 60 -18.26 -28.47 -3.72
CA LYS A 60 -19.14 -29.33 -4.53
C LYS A 60 -18.44 -29.87 -5.77
N LEU A 61 -17.63 -29.05 -6.44
CA LEU A 61 -16.88 -29.46 -7.62
C LEU A 61 -15.84 -30.54 -7.28
N ILE A 62 -15.07 -30.33 -6.21
CA ILE A 62 -14.05 -31.28 -5.75
C ILE A 62 -14.70 -32.61 -5.36
N ASP A 63 -15.79 -32.57 -4.59
CA ASP A 63 -16.50 -33.77 -4.18
C ASP A 63 -17.06 -34.55 -5.39
N LEU A 64 -17.61 -33.86 -6.39
CA LEU A 64 -18.09 -34.49 -7.63
C LEU A 64 -16.96 -35.14 -8.44
N LYS A 65 -15.79 -34.50 -8.52
CA LYS A 65 -14.64 -34.99 -9.30
C LYS A 65 -13.88 -36.12 -8.60
N CYS A 66 -13.95 -36.21 -7.27
CA CYS A 66 -13.22 -37.19 -6.46
C CYS A 66 -14.13 -38.23 -5.78
N GLN A 67 -15.42 -38.30 -6.15
CA GLN A 67 -16.46 -39.11 -5.51
C GLN A 67 -16.09 -40.59 -5.28
N ASP A 68 -15.26 -41.15 -6.18
CA ASP A 68 -14.90 -42.57 -6.18
C ASP A 68 -13.42 -42.86 -5.82
N ASN A 69 -12.62 -41.85 -5.46
CA ASN A 69 -11.18 -42.01 -5.24
C ASN A 69 -10.64 -41.09 -4.14
N ASN A 70 -10.55 -41.62 -2.91
CA ASN A 70 -10.02 -40.89 -1.76
C ASN A 70 -8.51 -40.58 -1.87
N ASP A 71 -7.73 -41.46 -2.48
CA ASP A 71 -6.29 -41.24 -2.67
C ASP A 71 -6.04 -40.05 -3.61
N LEU A 72 -6.83 -39.95 -4.69
CA LEU A 72 -6.81 -38.80 -5.59
C LEU A 72 -7.25 -37.51 -4.89
N LYS A 73 -8.23 -37.58 -3.97
CA LYS A 73 -8.68 -36.42 -3.21
C LYS A 73 -7.57 -35.89 -2.29
N GLU A 74 -6.84 -36.77 -1.62
CA GLU A 74 -5.71 -36.38 -0.77
C GLU A 74 -4.55 -35.79 -1.59
N GLU A 75 -4.20 -36.43 -2.71
CA GLU A 75 -3.18 -35.93 -3.64
C GLU A 75 -3.57 -34.57 -4.22
N LEU A 76 -4.82 -34.41 -4.64
CA LEU A 76 -5.35 -33.14 -5.15
C LEU A 76 -5.11 -32.02 -4.15
N PHE A 77 -5.49 -32.18 -2.88
CA PHE A 77 -5.29 -31.14 -1.88
C PHE A 77 -3.81 -30.88 -1.58
N ASP A 78 -2.95 -31.90 -1.57
CA ASP A 78 -1.49 -31.73 -1.46
C ASP A 78 -0.95 -30.85 -2.60
N LYS A 79 -1.32 -31.15 -3.84
CA LYS A 79 -0.83 -30.39 -5.01
C LYS A 79 -1.41 -28.99 -5.09
N LEU A 80 -2.68 -28.80 -4.78
CA LEU A 80 -3.28 -27.47 -4.72
C LEU A 80 -2.60 -26.63 -3.63
N TYR A 81 -2.43 -27.16 -2.42
CA TYR A 81 -1.74 -26.44 -1.34
C TYR A 81 -0.30 -26.10 -1.71
N SER A 82 0.48 -27.09 -2.17
CA SER A 82 1.87 -26.91 -2.60
C SER A 82 2.00 -25.86 -3.70
N PHE A 83 1.08 -25.84 -4.67
CA PHE A 83 1.07 -24.86 -5.74
C PHE A 83 0.72 -23.46 -5.22
N PHE A 84 -0.44 -23.28 -4.58
CA PHE A 84 -0.92 -21.94 -4.23
C PHE A 84 -0.12 -21.27 -3.12
N LYS A 85 0.44 -22.02 -2.17
CA LYS A 85 1.32 -21.46 -1.14
C LYS A 85 2.55 -20.74 -1.73
N ARG A 86 3.04 -21.18 -2.89
CA ARG A 86 4.18 -20.55 -3.58
C ARG A 86 3.85 -19.15 -4.10
N TYR A 87 2.58 -18.91 -4.43
CA TYR A 87 2.15 -17.69 -5.14
C TYR A 87 1.25 -16.77 -4.32
N PHE A 88 0.66 -17.25 -3.23
CA PHE A 88 -0.22 -16.47 -2.38
C PHE A 88 0.52 -16.02 -1.14
N SER A 89 0.60 -14.70 -0.97
CA SER A 89 1.18 -14.09 0.22
C SER A 89 0.17 -14.03 1.36
N ALA A 90 0.69 -13.95 2.59
CA ALA A 90 -0.14 -13.87 3.79
C ALA A 90 -1.04 -12.60 3.88
N ASN A 91 -0.81 -11.61 3.01
CA ASN A 91 -1.57 -10.35 2.97
C ASN A 91 -2.56 -10.26 1.79
N GLY A 92 -2.76 -11.36 1.06
CA GLY A 92 -3.73 -11.39 -0.03
C GLY A 92 -3.20 -10.87 -1.37
N GLY A 93 -1.88 -10.88 -1.57
CA GLY A 93 -1.24 -10.60 -2.85
C GLY A 93 -0.92 -11.88 -3.61
N ILE A 94 -0.88 -11.76 -4.94
CA ILE A 94 -0.54 -12.84 -5.86
C ILE A 94 0.79 -12.47 -6.52
N TYR A 95 1.86 -13.19 -6.21
CA TYR A 95 3.20 -13.04 -6.77
C TYR A 95 4.10 -14.16 -6.23
N PHE A 96 5.34 -14.28 -6.69
CA PHE A 96 6.29 -15.27 -6.14
C PHE A 96 6.56 -15.02 -4.64
N ASN A 97 5.87 -15.77 -3.78
CA ASN A 97 5.87 -15.60 -2.32
C ASN A 97 6.84 -16.59 -1.63
N ASP A 98 6.79 -17.87 -2.01
CA ASP A 98 7.67 -18.91 -1.47
C ASP A 98 8.19 -19.78 -2.61
N THR A 99 9.52 -19.88 -2.74
CA THR A 99 10.18 -20.74 -3.72
C THR A 99 11.09 -21.70 -2.96
N PRO A 100 10.74 -22.99 -2.83
CA PRO A 100 11.54 -23.95 -2.11
C PRO A 100 12.96 -24.06 -2.69
N LEU A 101 13.98 -24.10 -1.82
CA LEU A 101 15.41 -24.12 -2.16
C LEU A 101 15.85 -25.32 -3.05
N TYR A 102 14.99 -26.33 -3.22
CA TYR A 102 15.26 -27.52 -4.03
C TYR A 102 14.53 -27.53 -5.38
N ASP A 103 13.60 -26.62 -5.63
CA ASP A 103 12.92 -26.52 -6.91
C ASP A 103 13.73 -25.61 -7.82
N SER A 104 14.29 -26.21 -8.87
CA SER A 104 15.12 -25.54 -9.87
C SER A 104 14.23 -24.73 -10.82
N LEU A 105 13.60 -23.68 -10.32
CA LEU A 105 12.88 -22.73 -11.17
C LEU A 105 13.90 -21.93 -11.98
N TYR A 106 14.15 -22.38 -13.21
CA TYR A 106 14.73 -21.65 -14.36
C TYR A 106 15.82 -20.59 -14.08
N THR A 107 16.65 -20.76 -13.05
CA THR A 107 17.82 -19.92 -12.82
C THR A 107 19.04 -20.76 -13.18
N LYS A 108 19.48 -20.62 -14.43
CA LYS A 108 20.67 -21.27 -14.99
C LYS A 108 21.95 -20.59 -14.47
N SER A 109 22.04 -20.46 -13.15
CA SER A 109 23.13 -19.80 -12.44
C SER A 109 23.32 -20.52 -11.11
N ASP A 110 24.35 -21.35 -11.04
CA ASP A 110 24.85 -22.02 -9.83
C ASP A 110 25.41 -21.05 -8.76
N TYR A 111 25.14 -19.74 -8.89
CA TYR A 111 25.52 -18.74 -7.90
C TYR A 111 24.33 -18.39 -7.00
N GLU A 112 24.47 -18.82 -5.76
CA GLU A 112 23.66 -18.52 -4.58
C GLU A 112 22.21 -19.06 -4.57
N LYS A 113 22.07 -20.20 -3.89
CA LYS A 113 20.82 -20.65 -3.26
C LYS A 113 20.30 -19.53 -2.32
N CYS A 114 19.43 -18.67 -2.85
CA CYS A 114 18.96 -17.46 -2.19
C CYS A 114 18.18 -17.74 -0.89
N SER A 115 18.69 -17.20 0.20
CA SER A 115 17.99 -17.08 1.48
C SER A 115 16.79 -16.11 1.35
N LEU A 116 15.61 -16.55 1.81
CA LEU A 116 14.34 -15.80 1.89
C LEU A 116 14.44 -14.39 2.50
N LYS A 117 15.51 -14.05 3.22
CA LYS A 117 15.70 -12.71 3.81
C LYS A 117 16.29 -11.66 2.87
N LYS A 118 16.85 -12.06 1.72
CA LYS A 118 17.51 -11.14 0.77
C LYS A 118 16.91 -11.15 -0.65
N ASP A 119 15.95 -12.04 -0.93
CA ASP A 119 15.49 -12.32 -2.29
C ASP A 119 14.33 -11.40 -2.78
N THR A 120 14.52 -10.08 -2.64
CA THR A 120 13.68 -9.03 -3.26
C THR A 120 14.47 -8.18 -4.26
N ALA A 121 15.58 -8.70 -4.78
CA ALA A 121 16.45 -7.98 -5.70
C ALA A 121 16.03 -8.06 -7.18
N LEU A 122 14.95 -8.77 -7.51
CA LEU A 122 14.59 -9.02 -8.90
C LEU A 122 13.20 -8.45 -9.23
N PHE A 123 13.22 -7.27 -9.87
CA PHE A 123 12.05 -6.54 -10.39
C PHE A 123 11.08 -7.41 -11.19
N TYR A 124 11.55 -8.49 -11.86
CA TYR A 124 10.65 -9.40 -12.59
C TYR A 124 9.54 -9.97 -11.69
N LYS A 125 9.80 -10.22 -10.40
CA LYS A 125 8.80 -10.77 -9.46
C LYS A 125 7.66 -9.78 -9.23
N THR A 126 7.91 -8.48 -9.44
CA THR A 126 6.99 -7.40 -9.09
C THR A 126 6.58 -6.51 -10.28
N LYS A 127 7.07 -6.82 -11.49
CA LYS A 127 6.78 -6.11 -12.74
C LYS A 127 5.29 -6.06 -13.08
N ASP A 128 4.60 -7.19 -12.92
CA ASP A 128 3.17 -7.30 -13.21
C ASP A 128 2.30 -6.91 -12.01
N LEU A 129 2.80 -6.08 -11.09
CA LEU A 129 2.08 -5.67 -9.90
C LEU A 129 1.82 -4.17 -9.89
N TYR A 130 0.63 -3.79 -9.44
CA TYR A 130 0.37 -2.45 -8.94
C TYR A 130 0.84 -2.37 -7.50
N TYR A 131 1.75 -1.45 -7.22
CA TYR A 131 2.13 -1.12 -5.85
C TYR A 131 1.06 -0.23 -5.20
N VAL A 132 0.47 -0.70 -4.10
CA VAL A 132 -0.60 0.01 -3.39
C VAL A 132 -0.03 0.80 -2.20
N LYS A 133 0.60 0.09 -1.26
CA LYS A 133 1.23 0.68 -0.06
C LYS A 133 2.13 -0.33 0.65
N SER A 134 3.00 0.19 1.51
CA SER A 134 3.75 -0.60 2.49
C SER A 134 3.27 -0.25 3.89
N GLU A 135 2.89 -1.26 4.66
CA GLU A 135 2.36 -1.08 6.01
C GLU A 135 2.88 -2.15 6.95
N THR A 136 3.15 -1.75 8.19
CA THR A 136 3.50 -2.68 9.27
C THR A 136 2.21 -3.04 10.00
N ILE A 137 1.80 -4.30 9.93
CA ILE A 137 0.72 -4.81 10.78
C ILE A 137 1.34 -5.12 12.13
N TYR A 138 1.16 -4.21 13.08
CA TYR A 138 1.59 -4.41 14.45
C TYR A 138 0.68 -5.42 15.12
N LYS A 139 1.27 -6.50 15.64
CA LYS A 139 0.62 -7.47 16.50
C LYS A 139 0.98 -7.18 17.94
N ASP A 140 0.15 -7.71 18.83
CA ASP A 140 0.45 -7.76 20.26
C ASP A 140 1.80 -8.43 20.45
N PHE A 141 2.62 -7.81 21.29
CA PHE A 141 4.01 -8.20 21.42
C PHE A 141 4.47 -8.06 22.86
N CYS A 142 4.85 -9.19 23.45
CA CYS A 142 5.34 -9.27 24.82
C CYS A 142 6.76 -9.81 24.83
N PHE A 143 7.67 -9.12 25.52
CA PHE A 143 9.05 -9.57 25.67
C PHE A 143 9.69 -9.03 26.93
N GLU A 144 10.72 -9.73 27.41
CA GLU A 144 11.55 -9.28 28.52
C GLU A 144 12.75 -8.46 28.03
N LEU A 145 13.06 -7.39 28.75
CA LEU A 145 14.27 -6.58 28.57
C LEU A 145 14.73 -6.08 29.95
N GLU A 146 15.98 -6.38 30.33
CA GLU A 146 16.58 -5.98 31.61
C GLU A 146 15.72 -6.34 32.84
N ASN A 147 15.19 -7.58 32.88
CA ASN A 147 14.31 -8.12 33.93
C ASN A 147 12.96 -7.39 34.11
N ILE A 148 12.54 -6.62 33.10
CA ILE A 148 11.23 -6.00 33.02
C ILE A 148 10.50 -6.61 31.84
N LEU A 149 9.26 -7.08 32.06
CA LEU A 149 8.41 -7.57 31.00
C LEU A 149 7.69 -6.39 30.35
N PHE A 150 7.83 -6.22 29.05
CA PHE A 150 7.12 -5.20 28.27
C PHE A 150 6.03 -5.89 27.48
N ASN A 151 4.78 -5.49 27.72
CA ASN A 151 3.64 -5.98 26.99
C ASN A 151 3.00 -4.83 26.21
N PHE A 152 2.87 -5.00 24.89
CA PHE A 152 2.30 -4.01 24.00
C PHE A 152 1.00 -4.54 23.38
N ASP A 153 -0.08 -3.83 23.64
CA ASP A 153 -1.41 -4.05 23.08
C ASP A 153 -1.60 -3.16 21.84
N ALA A 154 -1.70 -3.81 20.69
CA ALA A 154 -1.83 -3.22 19.36
C ALA A 154 -3.30 -3.17 18.87
N SER A 155 -4.26 -3.62 19.68
CA SER A 155 -5.67 -3.75 19.28
C SER A 155 -6.35 -2.43 18.86
N LEU A 156 -5.81 -1.29 19.30
CA LEU A 156 -6.31 0.05 18.99
C LEU A 156 -5.67 0.68 17.74
N LEU A 157 -4.78 -0.03 17.04
CA LEU A 157 -4.11 0.49 15.85
C LEU A 157 -5.02 0.39 14.62
N GLU A 158 -5.37 1.55 14.07
CA GLU A 158 -6.02 1.64 12.76
C GLU A 158 -5.00 1.48 11.63
N SER A 159 -5.45 0.99 10.46
CA SER A 159 -4.59 0.94 9.28
C SER A 159 -4.41 2.30 8.61
N LYS A 160 -3.22 2.54 8.07
CA LYS A 160 -2.87 3.74 7.32
C LYS A 160 -3.69 3.85 6.04
N LYS A 161 -4.06 5.08 5.67
CA LYS A 161 -4.77 5.34 4.41
C LYS A 161 -3.85 5.25 3.19
N TYR A 162 -2.64 5.82 3.31
CA TYR A 162 -1.62 5.86 2.26
C TYR A 162 -0.23 5.58 2.86
N ASN A 163 0.84 5.71 2.08
CA ASN A 163 2.24 5.60 2.54
C ASN A 163 2.71 6.77 3.42
N GLU A 164 1.80 7.36 4.18
CA GLU A 164 2.13 8.43 5.11
C GLU A 164 2.95 7.91 6.28
N LYS A 165 3.92 8.72 6.70
CA LYS A 165 4.69 8.47 7.90
C LYS A 165 3.83 8.85 9.09
N VAL A 166 3.39 7.84 9.84
CA VAL A 166 2.62 8.02 11.08
C VAL A 166 3.46 7.48 12.22
N GLU A 167 3.66 8.30 13.24
CA GLU A 167 4.36 7.89 14.45
C GLU A 167 3.44 7.08 15.36
N LEU A 168 4.02 6.08 16.03
CA LEU A 168 3.34 5.36 17.09
C LEU A 168 3.41 6.14 18.40
N ILE A 169 2.30 6.19 19.11
CA ILE A 169 2.19 6.67 20.49
C ILE A 169 2.08 5.45 21.40
N PHE A 170 2.88 5.43 22.47
CA PHE A 170 2.87 4.39 23.49
C PHE A 170 2.32 4.95 24.81
N ASP A 171 1.12 4.53 25.19
CA ASP A 171 0.49 4.96 26.43
C ASP A 171 0.59 3.85 27.48
N LEU A 172 1.21 4.13 28.63
CA LEU A 172 1.28 3.19 29.75
C LEU A 172 -0.10 3.07 30.40
N LYS A 173 -0.74 1.90 30.28
CA LYS A 173 -2.05 1.57 30.86
C LYS A 173 -1.92 1.26 32.35
N ASP A 174 -1.08 0.28 32.67
CA ASP A 174 -0.90 -0.22 34.02
C ASP A 174 0.46 -0.91 34.17
N ILE A 175 0.82 -1.17 35.43
CA ILE A 175 2.05 -1.85 35.81
C ILE A 175 1.66 -2.99 36.75
N ASP A 176 1.96 -4.23 36.35
CA ASP A 176 1.81 -5.37 37.24
C ASP A 176 3.09 -5.55 38.06
N THR A 177 3.03 -5.15 39.32
CA THR A 177 4.14 -5.23 40.28
C THR A 177 4.47 -6.66 40.71
N LYS A 178 3.59 -7.65 40.49
CA LYS A 178 3.84 -9.06 40.82
C LYS A 178 4.75 -9.74 39.79
N THR A 179 4.56 -9.38 38.52
CA THR A 179 5.30 -9.94 37.38
C THR A 179 6.35 -8.98 36.82
N ASN A 180 6.44 -7.76 37.37
CA ASN A 180 7.25 -6.66 36.89
C ASN A 180 6.97 -6.33 35.41
N THR A 181 5.67 -6.30 35.05
CA THR A 181 5.19 -6.09 33.68
C THR A 181 4.71 -4.66 33.47
N LEU A 182 5.18 -4.01 32.41
CA LEU A 182 4.69 -2.73 31.92
C LEU A 182 3.73 -2.97 30.74
N ASN A 183 2.46 -2.63 30.93
CA ASN A 183 1.42 -2.77 29.90
C ASN A 183 1.23 -1.46 29.15
N PHE A 184 1.51 -1.46 27.85
CA PHE A 184 1.36 -0.32 26.95
C PHE A 184 0.21 -0.55 25.97
N SER A 185 -0.65 0.44 25.78
CA SER A 185 -1.44 0.55 24.55
C SER A 185 -0.71 1.32 23.49
N VAL A 186 -0.78 0.85 22.26
CA VAL A 186 -0.18 1.49 21.10
C VAL A 186 -1.27 2.11 20.23
N THR A 187 -1.11 3.38 19.88
CA THR A 187 -2.03 4.11 18.99
C THR A 187 -1.26 4.87 17.92
N LEU A 188 -1.96 5.31 16.87
CA LEU A 188 -1.38 6.19 15.85
C LEU A 188 -1.41 7.65 16.30
N SER A 189 -0.35 8.40 16.00
CA SER A 189 -0.32 9.83 16.27
C SER A 189 -1.41 10.56 15.49
N SER A 190 -2.23 11.32 16.21
CA SER A 190 -3.18 12.27 15.63
C SER A 190 -2.73 13.69 15.96
N LYS A 191 -2.59 14.53 14.93
CA LYS A 191 -2.31 15.98 15.05
C LYS A 191 -1.07 16.35 15.87
N GLY A 192 0.03 15.59 15.75
CA GLY A 192 1.31 15.92 16.39
C GLY A 192 1.42 15.53 17.86
N ASN A 193 0.49 14.71 18.36
CA ASN A 193 0.67 14.08 19.68
C ASN A 193 1.89 13.16 19.66
N GLN A 194 2.74 13.27 20.68
CA GLN A 194 3.94 12.47 20.85
C GLN A 194 3.85 11.65 22.14
N THR A 195 4.64 10.57 22.17
CA THR A 195 4.74 9.73 23.36
C THR A 195 5.36 10.53 24.51
N LYS A 196 4.64 10.65 25.63
CA LYS A 196 5.08 11.47 26.77
C LYS A 196 6.04 10.72 27.69
N MET A 197 7.32 10.68 27.32
CA MET A 197 8.34 9.89 28.03
C MET A 197 8.54 10.27 29.48
N SER A 198 8.56 11.57 29.77
CA SER A 198 8.68 12.07 31.13
C SER A 198 7.53 11.65 32.04
N GLU A 199 6.30 11.52 31.50
CA GLU A 199 5.15 11.09 32.30
C GLU A 199 5.21 9.59 32.61
N ILE A 200 5.66 8.78 31.64
CA ILE A 200 5.80 7.31 31.80
C ILE A 200 6.88 7.00 32.85
N LEU A 201 8.04 7.65 32.77
CA LEU A 201 9.12 7.45 33.73
C LEU A 201 8.71 7.86 35.16
N LYS A 202 7.97 8.97 35.31
CA LYS A 202 7.42 9.40 36.61
C LYS A 202 6.44 8.38 37.19
N LYS A 203 5.54 7.82 36.37
CA LYS A 203 4.59 6.78 36.81
C LYS A 203 5.31 5.51 37.27
N CYS A 204 6.33 5.07 36.54
CA CYS A 204 7.14 3.91 36.90
C CYS A 204 7.88 4.13 38.23
N PHE A 205 8.50 5.31 38.40
CA PHE A 205 9.21 5.66 39.64
C PHE A 205 8.28 5.68 40.85
N ASN A 206 7.09 6.27 40.73
CA ASN A 206 6.10 6.33 41.81
C ASN A 206 5.59 4.95 42.25
N GLN A 207 5.69 3.93 41.40
CA GLN A 207 5.29 2.55 41.71
C GLN A 207 6.47 1.64 42.05
N GLY A 208 7.67 2.19 42.23
CA GLY A 208 8.86 1.45 42.67
C GLY A 208 9.60 0.69 41.56
N VAL A 209 9.26 0.91 40.28
CA VAL A 209 9.97 0.30 39.14
C VAL A 209 11.09 1.24 38.69
N LYS A 210 12.33 0.77 38.77
CA LYS A 210 13.51 1.51 38.28
C LYS A 210 13.66 1.27 36.76
N LEU A 211 13.30 2.27 35.97
CA LEU A 211 13.35 2.22 34.50
C LEU A 211 14.13 3.42 33.96
N ASP A 212 15.16 3.15 33.16
CA ASP A 212 15.95 4.18 32.49
C ASP A 212 15.34 4.53 31.12
N GLU A 213 15.50 5.79 30.70
CA GLU A 213 14.96 6.28 29.42
C GLU A 213 15.49 5.49 28.21
N GLU A 214 16.77 5.10 28.25
CA GLU A 214 17.40 4.30 27.20
C GLU A 214 16.78 2.91 27.06
N VAL A 215 16.39 2.27 28.17
CA VAL A 215 15.73 0.97 28.17
C VAL A 215 14.34 1.08 27.54
N LEU A 216 13.61 2.13 27.89
CA LEU A 216 12.29 2.41 27.34
C LEU A 216 12.36 2.69 25.82
N LYS A 217 13.34 3.49 25.36
CA LYS A 217 13.59 3.71 23.93
C LYS A 217 13.90 2.40 23.21
N LYS A 218 14.77 1.55 23.77
CA LYS A 218 15.09 0.23 23.21
C LYS A 218 13.85 -0.66 23.12
N ALA A 219 12.98 -0.65 24.13
CA ALA A 219 11.74 -1.42 24.12
C ALA A 219 10.82 -0.97 22.97
N PHE A 220 10.64 0.34 22.78
CA PHE A 220 9.83 0.86 21.68
C PHE A 220 10.43 0.59 20.31
N VAL A 221 11.75 0.71 20.15
CA VAL A 221 12.44 0.35 18.91
C VAL A 221 12.24 -1.14 18.62
N LYS A 222 12.28 -2.00 19.64
CA LYS A 222 12.05 -3.44 19.49
C LYS A 222 10.61 -3.74 19.07
N PHE A 223 9.61 -3.02 19.59
CA PHE A 223 8.23 -3.10 19.11
C PHE A 223 8.08 -2.60 17.67
N LYS A 224 8.75 -1.49 17.31
CA LYS A 224 8.71 -0.91 15.95
C LYS A 224 9.35 -1.79 14.88
N LYS A 225 10.21 -2.74 15.26
CA LYS A 225 10.90 -3.67 14.33
C LYS A 225 10.02 -4.80 13.79
N GLN A 226 8.71 -4.79 14.05
CA GLN A 226 7.77 -5.72 13.43
C GLN A 226 7.81 -5.61 11.89
N GLY A 227 7.54 -6.72 11.21
CA GLY A 227 7.73 -6.83 9.76
C GLY A 227 6.82 -5.90 8.98
N SER A 228 7.40 -5.12 8.06
CA SER A 228 6.67 -4.34 7.07
C SER A 228 6.24 -5.23 5.89
N MET A 229 5.03 -4.99 5.43
CA MET A 229 4.33 -5.81 4.46
C MET A 229 3.91 -4.93 3.28
N ASP A 230 4.18 -5.42 2.07
CA ASP A 230 3.91 -4.69 0.83
C ASP A 230 2.61 -5.20 0.23
N TYR A 231 1.67 -4.30 -0.03
CA TYR A 231 0.40 -4.61 -0.65
C TYR A 231 0.49 -4.40 -2.15
N PHE A 232 0.24 -5.47 -2.89
CA PHE A 232 0.26 -5.50 -4.35
C PHE A 232 -1.08 -5.98 -4.90
N ILE A 233 -1.41 -5.53 -6.11
CA ILE A 233 -2.50 -6.07 -6.92
C ILE A 233 -1.89 -6.57 -8.23
N HIS A 234 -2.10 -7.82 -8.58
CA HIS A 234 -1.53 -8.42 -9.78
C HIS A 234 -2.30 -7.99 -11.03
N LYS A 235 -1.61 -7.36 -12.00
CA LYS A 235 -2.16 -6.81 -13.25
C LYS A 235 -2.87 -7.87 -14.10
N ASN A 236 -2.33 -9.11 -14.14
CA ASN A 236 -2.89 -10.26 -14.87
C ASN A 236 -2.75 -11.60 -14.10
N ALA A 237 -3.48 -11.77 -12.99
CA ALA A 237 -3.34 -12.97 -12.15
C ALA A 237 -3.69 -14.26 -12.90
N LEU A 238 -4.65 -14.20 -13.82
CA LEU A 238 -5.11 -15.36 -14.58
C LEU A 238 -4.02 -15.92 -15.48
N GLY A 239 -3.37 -15.06 -16.27
CA GLY A 239 -2.29 -15.47 -17.17
C GLY A 239 -1.10 -16.00 -16.39
N PHE A 240 -0.68 -15.26 -15.36
CA PHE A 240 0.44 -15.63 -14.50
C PHE A 240 0.23 -17.01 -13.85
N LEU A 241 -0.86 -17.21 -13.11
CA LEU A 241 -1.09 -18.46 -12.40
C LEU A 241 -1.30 -19.64 -13.34
N LYS A 242 -1.88 -19.43 -14.54
CA LYS A 242 -2.00 -20.49 -15.56
C LYS A 242 -0.64 -20.96 -16.06
N GLU A 243 0.24 -20.03 -16.41
CA GLU A 243 1.60 -20.35 -16.84
C GLU A 243 2.36 -21.10 -15.73
N GLN A 244 2.27 -20.60 -14.49
CA GLN A 244 2.91 -21.26 -13.35
C GLN A 244 2.33 -22.65 -13.08
N LEU A 245 1.02 -22.85 -13.26
CA LEU A 245 0.37 -24.15 -13.11
C LEU A 245 0.85 -25.14 -14.16
N ASP A 246 0.96 -24.70 -15.42
CA ASP A 246 1.46 -25.55 -16.51
C ASP A 246 2.91 -25.99 -16.24
N LEU A 247 3.77 -25.08 -15.78
CA LEU A 247 5.14 -25.42 -15.38
C LEU A 247 5.20 -26.38 -14.19
N TYR A 248 4.38 -26.14 -13.17
CA TYR A 248 4.30 -26.99 -11.98
C TYR A 248 3.84 -28.40 -12.31
N LEU A 249 2.79 -28.54 -13.11
CA LEU A 249 2.27 -29.85 -13.52
C LEU A 249 3.24 -30.57 -14.47
N PHE A 250 3.96 -29.84 -15.32
CA PHE A 250 5.01 -30.42 -16.14
C PHE A 250 6.12 -31.00 -15.25
N GLU A 251 6.64 -30.22 -14.30
CA GLU A 251 7.65 -30.71 -13.36
C GLU A 251 7.15 -31.91 -12.56
N TYR A 252 5.90 -31.87 -12.11
CA TYR A 252 5.25 -32.96 -11.39
C TYR A 252 5.19 -34.25 -12.21
N LEU A 253 4.70 -34.15 -13.44
CA LEU A 253 4.57 -35.26 -14.38
C LEU A 253 5.92 -35.92 -14.65
N PHE A 254 6.96 -35.13 -14.94
CA PHE A 254 8.27 -35.66 -15.35
C PHE A 254 9.17 -36.10 -14.19
N LYS A 255 9.00 -35.56 -12.98
CA LYS A 255 9.74 -36.03 -11.79
C LYS A 255 9.23 -37.38 -11.29
N GLU A 256 7.92 -37.61 -11.35
CA GLU A 256 7.31 -38.81 -10.75
C GLU A 256 7.09 -39.97 -11.74
N MET A 257 7.02 -39.69 -13.05
CA MET A 257 6.67 -40.73 -14.03
C MET A 257 7.88 -41.29 -14.78
N THR A 258 8.00 -42.61 -14.77
CA THR A 258 8.90 -43.38 -15.65
C THR A 258 8.19 -43.89 -16.91
N ALA A 259 6.85 -44.00 -16.91
CA ALA A 259 6.01 -44.39 -18.04
C ALA A 259 4.66 -43.65 -18.03
N PHE A 260 4.13 -43.28 -19.21
CA PHE A 260 2.89 -42.50 -19.39
C PHE A 260 1.64 -43.38 -19.45
N ASP A 261 1.06 -43.70 -18.28
CA ASP A 261 -0.22 -44.42 -18.18
C ASP A 261 -1.44 -43.48 -18.34
N ALA A 262 -2.47 -43.96 -19.04
CA ALA A 262 -3.68 -43.19 -19.35
C ALA A 262 -4.51 -42.85 -18.09
N LYS A 263 -4.54 -43.75 -17.10
CA LYS A 263 -5.22 -43.49 -15.82
C LYS A 263 -4.56 -42.33 -15.09
N ARG A 264 -3.22 -42.35 -15.00
CA ARG A 264 -2.44 -41.30 -14.33
C ARG A 264 -2.57 -39.94 -15.02
N LEU A 265 -2.58 -39.93 -16.35
CA LEU A 265 -2.82 -38.70 -17.12
C LEU A 265 -4.21 -38.10 -16.82
N ASN A 266 -5.24 -38.93 -16.66
CA ASN A 266 -6.58 -38.46 -16.32
C ASN A 266 -6.68 -37.91 -14.89
N GLU A 267 -5.97 -38.51 -13.93
CA GLU A 267 -5.85 -38.00 -12.56
C GLU A 267 -5.20 -36.61 -12.54
N ILE A 268 -4.07 -36.45 -13.25
CA ILE A 268 -3.38 -35.15 -13.36
C ILE A 268 -4.25 -34.12 -14.08
N ASN A 269 -4.99 -34.52 -15.11
CA ASN A 269 -5.93 -33.62 -15.78
C ASN A 269 -7.06 -33.18 -14.83
N THR A 270 -7.52 -34.06 -13.94
CA THR A 270 -8.49 -33.72 -12.90
C THR A 270 -7.92 -32.68 -11.94
N ILE A 271 -6.66 -32.83 -11.49
CA ILE A 271 -5.96 -31.85 -10.66
C ILE A 271 -5.85 -30.51 -11.40
N LYS A 272 -5.47 -30.53 -12.68
CA LYS A 272 -5.38 -29.34 -13.52
C LYS A 272 -6.70 -28.60 -13.63
N GLU A 273 -7.79 -29.32 -13.90
CA GLU A 273 -9.13 -28.75 -14.02
C GLU A 273 -9.56 -28.04 -12.73
N VAL A 274 -9.39 -28.68 -11.57
CA VAL A 274 -9.72 -28.07 -10.28
C VAL A 274 -8.83 -26.86 -10.00
N ALA A 275 -7.52 -26.97 -10.22
CA ALA A 275 -6.58 -25.86 -10.04
C ALA A 275 -6.94 -24.67 -10.93
N LEU A 276 -7.31 -24.90 -12.19
CA LEU A 276 -7.76 -23.85 -13.10
C LEU A 276 -9.03 -23.16 -12.62
N GLN A 277 -9.98 -23.88 -12.03
CA GLN A 277 -11.19 -23.27 -11.46
C GLN A 277 -10.86 -22.37 -10.27
N VAL A 278 -9.95 -22.80 -9.39
CA VAL A 278 -9.45 -21.97 -8.29
C VAL A 278 -8.74 -20.72 -8.81
N ILE A 279 -7.91 -20.87 -9.85
CA ILE A 279 -7.22 -19.74 -10.50
C ILE A 279 -8.23 -18.74 -11.09
N VAL A 280 -9.27 -19.22 -11.77
CA VAL A 280 -10.32 -18.35 -12.34
C VAL A 280 -11.02 -17.57 -11.22
N LEU A 281 -11.45 -18.25 -10.16
CA LEU A 281 -12.08 -17.64 -8.98
C LEU A 281 -11.20 -16.53 -8.39
N VAL A 282 -9.92 -16.81 -8.15
CA VAL A 282 -8.98 -15.84 -7.59
C VAL A 282 -8.76 -14.67 -8.54
N SER A 283 -8.65 -14.95 -9.83
CA SER A 283 -8.36 -13.93 -10.84
C SER A 283 -9.54 -13.02 -11.11
N GLU A 284 -10.78 -13.52 -11.06
CA GLU A 284 -11.99 -12.69 -11.18
C GLU A 284 -12.00 -11.59 -10.12
N PHE A 285 -11.70 -11.97 -8.88
CA PHE A 285 -11.62 -11.03 -7.78
C PHE A 285 -10.46 -10.02 -7.96
N GLU A 286 -9.28 -10.50 -8.33
CA GLU A 286 -8.11 -9.63 -8.58
C GLU A 286 -8.38 -8.63 -9.73
N ASN A 287 -9.11 -9.05 -10.76
CA ASN A 287 -9.52 -8.17 -11.85
C ASN A 287 -10.45 -7.05 -11.37
N GLU A 288 -11.37 -7.34 -10.45
CA GLU A 288 -12.21 -6.29 -9.84
C GLU A 288 -11.36 -5.31 -9.01
N LEU A 289 -10.35 -5.80 -8.28
CA LEU A 289 -9.39 -4.92 -7.60
C LEU A 289 -8.65 -4.02 -8.58
N CYS A 290 -8.16 -4.56 -9.70
CA CYS A 290 -7.50 -3.79 -10.75
C CYS A 290 -8.43 -2.71 -11.31
N LYS A 291 -9.69 -3.05 -11.60
CA LYS A 291 -10.69 -2.09 -12.09
C LYS A 291 -10.94 -0.96 -11.09
N ILE A 292 -11.07 -1.29 -9.81
CA ILE A 292 -11.25 -0.30 -8.73
C ILE A 292 -10.01 0.57 -8.59
N TRP A 293 -8.81 -0.03 -8.64
CA TRP A 293 -7.54 0.67 -8.51
C TRP A 293 -7.31 1.66 -9.65
N ASN A 294 -7.65 1.26 -10.88
CA ASN A 294 -7.49 2.09 -12.09
C ASN A 294 -8.69 3.00 -12.37
N LYS A 295 -9.69 3.05 -11.49
CA LYS A 295 -10.82 3.95 -11.67
C LYS A 295 -10.38 5.41 -11.44
N PRO A 296 -10.67 6.34 -12.36
CA PRO A 296 -10.44 7.77 -12.14
C PRO A 296 -11.12 8.24 -10.85
N ARG A 297 -10.45 9.12 -10.10
CA ARG A 297 -10.94 9.62 -8.83
C ARG A 297 -11.83 10.83 -9.02
N PHE A 298 -12.86 10.92 -8.19
CA PHE A 298 -13.71 12.10 -8.10
C PHE A 298 -13.02 13.18 -7.28
N VAL A 299 -13.15 14.43 -7.73
CA VAL A 299 -12.69 15.59 -6.97
C VAL A 299 -13.64 15.80 -5.80
N LEU A 300 -13.13 15.65 -4.57
CA LEU A 300 -13.91 15.83 -3.34
C LEU A 300 -14.01 17.31 -2.95
N ASN A 301 -12.97 18.08 -3.24
CA ASN A 301 -12.91 19.50 -2.97
C ASN A 301 -12.02 20.17 -4.03
N SER A 302 -12.45 21.33 -4.50
CA SER A 302 -11.70 22.21 -5.39
C SER A 302 -11.84 23.63 -4.87
N HIS A 303 -10.80 24.43 -4.99
CA HIS A 303 -10.83 25.86 -4.64
C HIS A 303 -9.92 26.60 -5.62
N PHE A 304 -10.22 27.87 -5.84
CA PHE A 304 -9.45 28.76 -6.67
C PHE A 304 -8.53 29.61 -5.79
N ILE A 305 -7.27 29.73 -6.18
CA ILE A 305 -6.30 30.57 -5.48
C ILE A 305 -5.87 31.67 -6.44
N VAL A 306 -6.01 32.91 -6.01
CA VAL A 306 -5.71 34.08 -6.83
C VAL A 306 -5.07 35.17 -5.98
N SER A 307 -4.04 35.82 -6.50
CA SER A 307 -3.38 36.91 -5.79
C SER A 307 -4.22 38.19 -5.83
N LEU A 308 -4.13 39.03 -4.79
CA LEU A 308 -4.97 40.22 -4.65
C LEU A 308 -4.71 41.25 -5.77
N ASP A 309 -3.50 41.37 -6.28
CA ASP A 309 -3.12 42.22 -7.41
C ASP A 309 -3.90 41.86 -8.69
N LYS A 310 -4.05 40.56 -8.97
CA LYS A 310 -4.83 40.07 -10.12
C LYS A 310 -6.30 40.41 -9.98
N LEU A 311 -6.86 40.33 -8.77
CA LEU A 311 -8.24 40.75 -8.51
C LEU A 311 -8.41 42.27 -8.67
N LYS A 312 -7.47 43.07 -8.14
CA LYS A 312 -7.45 44.53 -8.33
C LYS A 312 -7.39 44.90 -9.82
N ALA A 313 -6.55 44.21 -10.60
CA ALA A 313 -6.42 44.44 -12.05
C ALA A 313 -7.73 44.17 -12.82
N LYS A 314 -8.59 43.28 -12.31
CA LYS A 314 -9.94 43.01 -12.85
C LYS A 314 -11.01 43.94 -12.28
N ASN A 315 -10.65 44.97 -11.52
CA ASN A 315 -11.56 45.87 -10.79
C ASN A 315 -12.52 45.13 -9.83
N TYR A 316 -12.07 44.01 -9.24
CA TYR A 316 -12.87 43.28 -8.27
C TYR A 316 -12.94 44.02 -6.93
N ASP A 317 -14.13 44.09 -6.33
CA ASP A 317 -14.35 44.78 -5.04
C ASP A 317 -13.81 43.95 -3.87
N LEU A 318 -12.60 44.28 -3.44
CA LEU A 318 -11.94 43.62 -2.30
C LEU A 318 -12.66 43.82 -0.95
N ASN A 319 -13.54 44.82 -0.83
CA ASN A 319 -14.30 45.02 0.41
C ASN A 319 -15.22 43.84 0.72
N LYS A 320 -15.67 43.11 -0.31
CA LYS A 320 -16.44 41.88 -0.15
C LYS A 320 -15.66 40.81 0.61
N ILE A 321 -14.35 40.74 0.40
CA ILE A 321 -13.46 39.77 1.06
C ILE A 321 -13.18 40.22 2.49
N THR A 322 -12.82 41.49 2.70
CA THR A 322 -12.46 42.00 4.04
C THR A 322 -13.65 42.02 5.01
N ASN A 323 -14.85 42.28 4.51
CA ASN A 323 -16.08 42.30 5.32
C ASN A 323 -16.66 40.90 5.54
N HIS A 324 -16.12 39.86 4.90
CA HIS A 324 -16.63 38.52 5.03
C HIS A 324 -16.29 37.91 6.40
N LYS A 325 -17.24 37.20 7.00
CA LYS A 325 -17.12 36.56 8.32
C LYS A 325 -15.91 35.64 8.48
N ASN A 326 -15.42 35.05 7.38
CA ASN A 326 -14.27 34.13 7.40
C ASN A 326 -12.93 34.80 7.07
N TYR A 327 -12.88 36.12 6.81
CA TYR A 327 -11.63 36.83 6.55
C TYR A 327 -10.54 36.59 7.61
N PRO A 328 -10.84 36.53 8.93
CA PRO A 328 -9.82 36.20 9.93
C PRO A 328 -9.15 34.83 9.73
N LYS A 329 -9.82 33.87 9.08
CA LYS A 329 -9.22 32.56 8.75
C LYS A 329 -8.19 32.67 7.63
N GLN A 330 -8.47 33.48 6.62
CA GLN A 330 -7.51 33.79 5.56
C GLN A 330 -6.27 34.50 6.13
N VAL A 331 -6.47 35.46 7.04
CA VAL A 331 -5.36 36.15 7.72
C VAL A 331 -4.52 35.16 8.52
N LYS A 332 -5.16 34.23 9.24
CA LYS A 332 -4.47 33.18 9.97
C LYS A 332 -3.66 32.27 9.04
N GLU A 333 -4.20 31.87 7.90
CA GLU A 333 -3.46 31.09 6.91
C GLU A 333 -2.21 31.81 6.41
N TRP A 334 -2.30 33.12 6.12
CA TRP A 334 -1.13 33.91 5.74
C TRP A 334 -0.06 33.96 6.84
N GLN A 335 -0.49 34.06 8.11
CA GLN A 335 0.40 34.01 9.26
C GLN A 335 1.06 32.63 9.41
N ASP A 336 0.28 31.56 9.29
CA ASP A 336 0.77 30.17 9.38
C ASP A 336 1.77 29.86 8.24
N LEU A 337 1.63 30.51 7.08
CA LEU A 337 2.55 30.42 5.94
C LEU A 337 3.77 31.36 6.05
N ASN A 338 3.91 32.11 7.15
CA ASN A 338 4.96 33.13 7.37
C ASN A 338 5.04 34.18 6.25
N LEU A 339 3.91 34.53 5.63
CA LEU A 339 3.86 35.60 4.64
C LEU A 339 3.95 36.95 5.36
N LYS A 340 4.74 37.89 4.82
CA LYS A 340 4.91 39.22 5.42
C LYS A 340 3.58 39.98 5.39
N THR A 341 2.87 40.07 6.52
CA THR A 341 1.68 40.92 6.63
C THR A 341 2.09 42.27 7.20
N THR A 342 1.96 43.33 6.41
CA THR A 342 2.00 44.72 6.90
C THR A 342 0.73 45.01 7.72
N ASP A 343 0.78 46.03 8.58
CA ASP A 343 -0.37 46.42 9.43
C ASP A 343 -1.63 46.75 8.61
N ASN A 344 -1.47 47.09 7.33
CA ASN A 344 -2.55 47.27 6.36
C ASN A 344 -2.51 46.14 5.31
N LEU A 345 -3.23 45.04 5.55
CA LEU A 345 -3.21 43.84 4.70
C LEU A 345 -3.62 44.09 3.23
N LEU A 346 -4.32 45.20 2.95
CA LEU A 346 -4.70 45.62 1.60
C LEU A 346 -3.53 46.19 0.77
N GLU A 347 -2.43 46.56 1.42
CA GLU A 347 -1.23 47.08 0.76
C GLU A 347 -0.32 45.96 0.23
N ASN A 348 -0.44 44.73 0.76
CA ASN A 348 0.33 43.61 0.24
C ASN A 348 -0.41 42.93 -0.91
N GLU A 349 -0.21 43.49 -2.11
CA GLU A 349 -0.94 43.10 -3.32
C GLU A 349 -0.64 41.66 -3.78
N PHE A 350 0.47 41.07 -3.34
CA PHE A 350 0.89 39.73 -3.77
C PHE A 350 0.41 38.59 -2.87
N LEU A 351 -0.41 38.90 -1.85
CA LEU A 351 -0.96 37.85 -0.99
C LEU A 351 -1.94 36.96 -1.78
N PRO A 352 -1.86 35.62 -1.65
CA PRO A 352 -2.78 34.69 -2.29
C PRO A 352 -4.10 34.64 -1.52
N LEU A 353 -5.22 34.92 -2.17
CA LEU A 353 -6.55 34.65 -1.64
C LEU A 353 -6.94 33.20 -1.94
N ASP A 354 -7.27 32.43 -0.91
CA ASP A 354 -7.81 31.08 -1.06
C ASP A 354 -9.33 31.08 -0.91
N THR A 355 -10.05 30.71 -1.97
CA THR A 355 -11.53 30.66 -1.94
C THR A 355 -12.09 29.57 -1.04
N ILE A 356 -11.26 28.70 -0.43
CA ILE A 356 -11.70 27.72 0.56
C ILE A 356 -12.50 28.34 1.72
N TYR A 357 -12.17 29.58 2.10
CA TYR A 357 -12.87 30.32 3.17
C TYR A 357 -14.04 31.16 2.67
N PHE A 358 -14.16 31.36 1.35
CA PHE A 358 -15.10 32.23 0.66
C PHE A 358 -15.86 31.47 -0.43
N LYS A 359 -16.40 30.29 -0.09
CA LYS A 359 -17.10 29.40 -1.03
C LYS A 359 -18.29 30.06 -1.74
N ASP A 360 -18.92 31.02 -1.08
CA ASP A 360 -19.98 31.86 -1.62
C ASP A 360 -19.50 32.85 -2.70
N LEU A 361 -18.23 33.25 -2.66
CA LEU A 361 -17.62 34.18 -3.63
C LEU A 361 -16.80 33.45 -4.71
N GLU A 362 -16.59 32.13 -4.60
CA GLU A 362 -15.69 31.38 -5.47
C GLU A 362 -16.06 31.48 -6.96
N GLU A 363 -17.32 31.25 -7.32
CA GLU A 363 -17.77 31.33 -8.72
C GLU A 363 -17.72 32.77 -9.25
N GLU A 364 -18.04 33.77 -8.41
CA GLU A 364 -17.95 35.19 -8.78
C GLU A 364 -16.50 35.55 -9.10
N ILE A 365 -15.56 35.16 -8.25
CA ILE A 365 -14.12 35.39 -8.41
C ILE A 365 -13.60 34.64 -9.64
N LYS A 366 -13.94 33.36 -9.79
CA LYS A 366 -13.47 32.51 -10.89
C LYS A 366 -13.95 33.04 -12.24
N SER A 367 -15.17 33.56 -12.31
CA SER A 367 -15.72 34.14 -13.55
C SER A 367 -14.96 35.38 -14.06
N GLN A 368 -14.09 35.99 -13.25
CA GLN A 368 -13.23 37.10 -13.67
C GLN A 368 -12.02 36.66 -14.52
N PHE A 369 -11.75 35.36 -14.59
CA PHE A 369 -10.57 34.80 -15.22
C PHE A 369 -10.97 33.77 -16.29
N ASN A 370 -10.32 33.85 -17.45
CA ASN A 370 -10.41 32.81 -18.47
C ASN A 370 -9.51 31.62 -18.11
N GLU A 371 -9.75 30.45 -18.73
CA GLU A 371 -8.95 29.24 -18.46
C GLU A 371 -7.46 29.41 -18.81
N ASP A 372 -7.13 30.22 -19.82
CA ASP A 372 -5.76 30.54 -20.24
C ASP A 372 -5.01 31.44 -19.25
N GLU A 373 -5.72 32.12 -18.34
CA GLU A 373 -5.12 32.90 -17.26
C GLU A 373 -4.74 32.03 -16.05
N ILE A 374 -5.14 30.75 -16.03
CA ILE A 374 -4.84 29.82 -14.94
C ILE A 374 -3.43 29.24 -15.13
N ASN A 375 -2.49 29.72 -14.33
CA ASN A 375 -1.06 29.37 -14.46
C ASN A 375 -0.65 28.05 -13.78
N GLY A 376 -1.56 27.36 -13.09
CA GLY A 376 -1.20 26.15 -12.37
C GLY A 376 -2.38 25.43 -11.73
N THR A 377 -2.18 24.16 -11.40
CA THR A 377 -3.14 23.33 -10.67
C THR A 377 -2.41 22.51 -9.63
N LEU A 378 -2.77 22.68 -8.36
CA LEU A 378 -2.27 21.86 -7.26
C LEU A 378 -3.24 20.71 -6.99
N ILE A 379 -2.74 19.48 -6.98
CA ILE A 379 -3.57 18.28 -6.77
C ILE A 379 -3.08 17.56 -5.52
N LYS A 380 -3.96 17.47 -4.53
CA LYS A 380 -3.72 16.66 -3.33
C LYS A 380 -4.35 15.28 -3.50
N SER A 381 -3.53 14.30 -3.87
CA SER A 381 -3.93 12.91 -4.03
C SER A 381 -2.71 12.01 -3.95
N GLU A 382 -2.93 10.70 -3.83
CA GLU A 382 -1.91 9.71 -4.17
C GLU A 382 -1.57 9.90 -5.66
N ASN A 383 -0.28 10.01 -6.00
CA ASN A 383 0.16 10.49 -7.31
C ASN A 383 -0.14 9.51 -8.44
N TYR A 384 -0.14 8.20 -8.24
CA TYR A 384 -0.61 7.24 -9.25
C TYR A 384 -2.08 7.51 -9.60
N GLN A 385 -2.90 7.72 -8.57
CA GLN A 385 -4.33 8.00 -8.73
C GLN A 385 -4.58 9.37 -9.38
N ALA A 386 -3.76 10.37 -9.08
CA ALA A 386 -3.79 11.68 -9.72
C ALA A 386 -3.47 11.56 -11.21
N LEU A 387 -2.32 10.98 -11.55
CA LEU A 387 -1.85 10.80 -12.93
C LEU A 387 -2.88 10.02 -13.75
N ASN A 388 -3.43 8.94 -13.21
CA ASN A 388 -4.45 8.14 -13.87
C ASN A 388 -5.74 8.96 -14.14
N SER A 389 -6.14 9.85 -13.22
CA SER A 389 -7.30 10.73 -13.40
C SER A 389 -7.04 11.85 -14.42
N LEU A 390 -5.77 12.28 -14.55
CA LEU A 390 -5.34 13.31 -15.50
C LEU A 390 -5.13 12.79 -16.92
N LYS A 391 -4.94 11.47 -17.07
CA LYS A 391 -4.60 10.79 -18.32
C LYS A 391 -5.43 11.28 -19.49
N ASN A 392 -6.75 11.34 -19.37
CA ASN A 392 -7.63 11.72 -20.49
C ASN A 392 -7.48 13.20 -20.91
N ARG A 393 -7.22 14.11 -19.96
CA ARG A 393 -7.11 15.55 -20.23
C ARG A 393 -5.74 15.92 -20.80
N TYR A 394 -4.69 15.29 -20.29
CA TYR A 394 -3.29 15.67 -20.52
C TYR A 394 -2.47 14.63 -21.30
N LYS A 395 -3.11 13.62 -21.89
CA LYS A 395 -2.44 12.65 -22.77
C LYS A 395 -1.65 13.37 -23.85
N GLU A 396 -0.34 13.08 -23.95
CA GLU A 396 0.56 13.64 -24.96
C GLU A 396 0.58 15.18 -25.00
N LYS A 397 0.40 15.85 -23.85
CA LYS A 397 0.35 17.32 -23.77
C LYS A 397 1.43 17.93 -22.88
N ILE A 398 2.11 17.13 -22.07
CA ILE A 398 3.09 17.65 -21.12
C ILE A 398 4.45 17.77 -21.80
N ASP A 399 5.01 18.98 -21.81
CA ASP A 399 6.35 19.25 -22.37
C ASP A 399 7.48 18.82 -21.43
N CYS A 400 7.27 18.94 -20.12
CA CYS A 400 8.30 18.68 -19.13
C CYS A 400 7.72 18.07 -17.87
N ILE A 401 8.34 17.00 -17.39
CA ILE A 401 8.07 16.40 -16.08
C ILE A 401 9.35 16.47 -15.24
N TYR A 402 9.22 16.98 -14.02
CA TYR A 402 10.27 16.90 -13.01
C TYR A 402 9.72 16.17 -11.79
N ILE A 403 10.46 15.18 -11.29
CA ILE A 403 10.12 14.47 -10.06
C ILE A 403 11.34 14.30 -9.15
N ASP A 404 11.07 14.29 -7.86
CA ASP A 404 12.03 14.02 -6.79
C ASP A 404 11.45 12.87 -5.92
N PRO A 405 11.55 11.61 -6.38
CA PRO A 405 11.04 10.45 -5.66
C PRO A 405 11.83 10.17 -4.38
N PRO A 406 11.34 9.31 -3.47
CA PRO A 406 12.14 8.81 -2.34
C PRO A 406 13.41 8.11 -2.85
N TYR A 407 14.55 8.38 -2.23
CA TYR A 407 15.86 7.87 -2.64
C TYR A 407 16.17 6.49 -2.05
N ASN A 408 15.34 6.02 -1.11
CA ASN A 408 15.48 4.75 -0.43
C ASN A 408 16.74 4.65 0.44
N THR A 409 17.15 5.76 1.06
CA THR A 409 18.36 5.89 1.89
C THR A 409 18.33 5.06 3.17
N GLN A 410 17.18 4.45 3.49
CA GLN A 410 16.89 3.80 4.78
C GLN A 410 16.91 4.79 5.96
N ASN A 411 16.87 6.10 5.69
CA ASN A 411 16.78 7.14 6.70
C ASN A 411 15.31 7.44 7.05
N ASN A 412 15.07 7.71 8.33
CA ASN A 412 13.77 8.10 8.86
C ASN A 412 13.68 9.61 9.13
N GLU A 413 14.52 10.45 8.54
CA GLU A 413 14.48 11.91 8.76
C GLU A 413 13.45 12.62 7.87
N PHE A 414 13.09 12.05 6.72
CA PHE A 414 12.11 12.63 5.82
C PHE A 414 10.67 12.52 6.35
N ILE A 415 9.81 13.44 5.91
CA ILE A 415 8.36 13.44 6.21
C ILE A 415 7.61 12.33 5.48
N TYR A 416 8.20 11.76 4.43
CA TYR A 416 7.68 10.63 3.67
C TYR A 416 8.48 9.35 3.98
N ALA A 417 7.94 8.20 3.58
CA ALA A 417 8.64 6.92 3.72
C ALA A 417 9.83 6.84 2.75
N ASP A 418 11.01 6.43 3.23
CA ASP A 418 12.25 6.34 2.46
C ASP A 418 13.00 5.01 2.72
N ASN A 419 12.27 3.98 3.12
CA ASN A 419 12.78 2.69 3.55
C ASN A 419 12.01 1.53 2.90
N PHE A 420 11.84 1.62 1.59
CA PHE A 420 11.18 0.60 0.78
C PHE A 420 12.11 -0.58 0.52
N LYS A 421 11.52 -1.77 0.33
CA LYS A 421 12.25 -2.83 -0.37
C LYS A 421 12.47 -2.39 -1.81
N ARG A 422 13.67 -2.63 -2.35
CA ARG A 422 14.04 -2.19 -3.71
C ARG A 422 13.05 -2.65 -4.79
N SER A 423 12.59 -3.90 -4.77
CA SER A 423 11.54 -4.36 -5.71
C SER A 423 10.24 -3.58 -5.60
N SER A 424 9.84 -3.23 -4.37
CA SER A 424 8.62 -2.44 -4.13
C SER A 424 8.78 -1.01 -4.63
N TRP A 425 9.97 -0.42 -4.43
CA TRP A 425 10.31 0.89 -4.98
C TRP A 425 10.28 0.89 -6.51
N LEU A 426 10.86 -0.12 -7.16
CA LEU A 426 10.86 -0.23 -8.62
C LEU A 426 9.45 -0.41 -9.19
N SER A 427 8.59 -1.25 -8.59
CA SER A 427 7.19 -1.36 -9.01
C SER A 427 6.41 -0.06 -8.79
N MET A 428 6.65 0.62 -7.66
CA MET A 428 6.07 1.93 -7.38
C MET A 428 6.44 2.94 -8.47
N MET A 429 7.72 2.99 -8.85
CA MET A 429 8.24 3.88 -9.88
C MET A 429 7.74 3.49 -11.27
N GLU A 430 7.79 2.21 -11.66
CA GLU A 430 7.32 1.72 -12.96
C GLU A 430 5.88 2.16 -13.21
N ASN A 431 4.97 1.88 -12.27
CA ASN A 431 3.55 2.21 -12.39
C ASN A 431 3.32 3.72 -12.64
N ARG A 432 4.18 4.58 -12.08
CA ARG A 432 4.10 6.05 -12.22
C ARG A 432 4.77 6.53 -13.49
N LEU A 433 5.91 5.96 -13.84
CA LEU A 433 6.67 6.28 -15.05
C LEU A 433 5.88 5.92 -16.30
N GLU A 434 5.16 4.79 -16.32
CA GLU A 434 4.27 4.41 -17.42
C GLU A 434 3.16 5.46 -17.64
N LEU A 435 2.57 5.97 -16.56
CA LEU A 435 1.56 7.03 -16.64
C LEU A 435 2.18 8.38 -17.05
N ALA A 436 3.35 8.73 -16.50
CA ALA A 436 4.08 9.94 -16.85
C ALA A 436 4.45 9.94 -18.34
N HIS A 437 4.94 8.81 -18.86
CA HIS A 437 5.25 8.64 -20.28
C HIS A 437 4.01 8.85 -21.16
N ALA A 438 2.85 8.30 -20.77
CA ALA A 438 1.60 8.51 -21.52
C ALA A 438 1.09 9.97 -21.51
N LEU A 439 1.56 10.80 -20.58
CA LEU A 439 1.21 12.23 -20.50
C LEU A 439 2.18 13.12 -21.29
N LEU A 440 3.44 12.69 -21.45
CA LEU A 440 4.46 13.43 -22.20
C LEU A 440 4.12 13.48 -23.68
N ASN A 441 4.33 14.64 -24.30
CA ASN A 441 4.29 14.75 -25.75
C ASN A 441 5.56 14.14 -26.39
N ASP A 442 5.58 14.07 -27.73
CA ASP A 442 6.64 13.45 -28.53
C ASP A 442 8.03 14.11 -28.37
N LYS A 443 8.07 15.37 -27.96
CA LYS A 443 9.29 16.14 -27.69
C LYS A 443 9.53 16.38 -26.20
N GLY A 444 8.69 15.78 -25.36
CA GLY A 444 8.67 16.03 -23.94
C GLY A 444 9.91 15.45 -23.28
N VAL A 445 10.34 16.10 -22.20
CA VAL A 445 11.50 15.66 -21.42
C VAL A 445 11.10 15.35 -19.99
N MET A 446 11.75 14.34 -19.41
CA MET A 446 11.56 13.97 -18.02
C MET A 446 12.88 14.02 -17.26
N PHE A 447 12.86 14.69 -16.13
CA PHE A 447 13.97 14.80 -15.20
C PHE A 447 13.59 14.12 -13.89
N VAL A 448 14.51 13.31 -13.35
CA VAL A 448 14.33 12.62 -12.08
C VAL A 448 15.56 12.87 -11.22
N SER A 449 15.36 13.46 -10.04
CA SER A 449 16.41 13.56 -9.02
C SER A 449 16.50 12.23 -8.26
N ILE A 450 17.73 11.73 -8.07
CA ILE A 450 17.98 10.47 -7.36
C ILE A 450 19.42 10.46 -6.81
N ASP A 451 19.67 9.68 -5.75
CA ASP A 451 21.01 9.41 -5.25
C ASP A 451 21.55 8.06 -5.75
N ASP A 452 22.74 7.67 -5.27
CA ASP A 452 23.43 6.45 -5.65
C ASP A 452 22.73 5.15 -5.23
N ASN A 453 21.77 5.19 -4.29
CA ASN A 453 21.10 3.98 -3.80
C ASN A 453 20.24 3.32 -4.89
N GLU A 454 19.55 4.13 -5.70
CA GLU A 454 18.59 3.64 -6.70
C GLU A 454 18.89 4.12 -8.14
N GLN A 455 19.90 4.97 -8.35
CA GLN A 455 20.22 5.54 -9.67
C GLN A 455 20.35 4.49 -10.79
N ALA A 456 21.13 3.43 -10.56
CA ALA A 456 21.39 2.43 -11.59
C ALA A 456 20.12 1.65 -11.96
N TYR A 457 19.29 1.33 -10.97
CA TYR A 457 18.04 0.59 -11.16
C TYR A 457 16.98 1.47 -11.84
N LEU A 458 16.88 2.73 -11.42
CA LEU A 458 16.00 3.72 -12.06
C LEU A 458 16.37 3.91 -13.53
N LYS A 459 17.67 3.99 -13.85
CA LYS A 459 18.13 4.14 -15.24
C LYS A 459 17.65 3.00 -16.13
N VAL A 460 17.84 1.75 -15.68
CA VAL A 460 17.37 0.57 -16.42
C VAL A 460 15.86 0.57 -16.57
N LEU A 461 15.13 0.93 -15.50
CA LEU A 461 13.67 1.02 -15.53
C LEU A 461 13.18 2.09 -16.50
N MET A 462 13.81 3.26 -16.53
CA MET A 462 13.48 4.32 -17.48
C MET A 462 13.81 3.90 -18.92
N ASP A 463 14.92 3.21 -19.16
CA ASP A 463 15.22 2.67 -20.50
C ASP A 463 14.13 1.71 -20.98
N GLU A 464 13.60 0.87 -20.09
CA GLU A 464 12.49 -0.03 -20.39
C GLU A 464 11.18 0.73 -20.69
N VAL A 465 10.78 1.66 -19.81
CA VAL A 465 9.49 2.38 -19.95
C VAL A 465 9.48 3.31 -21.17
N PHE A 466 10.62 3.95 -21.48
CA PHE A 466 10.76 4.90 -22.58
C PHE A 466 11.39 4.26 -23.84
N ASN A 467 11.49 2.92 -23.91
CA ASN A 467 12.02 2.16 -25.04
C ASN A 467 13.43 2.58 -25.52
N GLY A 468 14.26 3.13 -24.63
CA GLY A 468 15.54 3.77 -24.98
C GLY A 468 15.44 4.92 -25.99
N GLY A 469 14.21 5.36 -26.33
CA GLY A 469 13.88 6.32 -27.37
C GLY A 469 13.34 7.60 -26.74
N GLY A 470 14.20 8.61 -26.67
CA GLY A 470 13.97 9.81 -25.87
C GLY A 470 15.12 9.90 -24.89
N GLY A 471 16.02 10.86 -25.07
CA GLY A 471 17.24 10.97 -24.28
C GLY A 471 16.92 11.07 -22.80
N VAL A 472 16.97 9.93 -22.09
CA VAL A 472 17.03 9.89 -20.63
C VAL A 472 18.42 10.42 -20.29
N ILE A 473 18.50 11.74 -20.12
CA ILE A 473 19.72 12.41 -19.68
C ILE A 473 19.75 12.27 -18.16
N THR A 474 20.65 11.42 -17.68
CA THR A 474 21.02 11.39 -16.26
C THR A 474 22.05 12.49 -16.03
N LEU A 475 21.73 13.48 -15.20
CA LEU A 475 22.64 14.53 -14.76
C LEU A 475 23.27 14.18 -13.42
#